data_AF-A0A931MWQ3-F1
#
_entry.id   AF-A0A931MWQ3-F1
#
_cell.length_a   1.000
_cell.length_b   1.000
_cell.length_c   1.000
_cell.angle_alpha   90.00
_cell.angle_beta   90.00
_cell.angle_gamma   90.00
#
_symmetry.space_group_name_H-M   'P 1'
#
loop_
_entity.id
_entity.type
_entity.pdbx_description
1 polymer ?
#
loop_
_entity_poly.entity_id
_entity_poly.type
_entity_poly.pdbx_seq_one_letter_code
_entity_poly.pdbx_strand_id
1 'polypeptide(L)'
;MEFLFLLASVIAVIGIAFVSSKMMTRLSESKLDENLIQKEQTKFFISSAIVEIAPIVLIVVAFASLENSTLSTGAMYISIGLMAIVWLTVLAKLFMMGQETVQSVEENYKQQVKAAVFISLAFLSGIPLASIFMLLNL
;
A
#
# COMPACT_ATOMS: atom_id res chain seq x y z
N MET A 1 -1.69 -16.28 15.38
CA MET A 1 -1.77 -16.29 13.90
C MET A 1 -2.19 -14.93 13.35
N GLU A 2 -3.02 -14.20 14.08
CA GLU A 2 -3.47 -12.82 13.86
C GLU A 2 -2.29 -11.86 13.58
N PHE A 3 -1.17 -12.06 14.27
CA PHE A 3 0.04 -11.27 14.07
C PHE A 3 0.72 -11.48 12.71
N LEU A 4 0.44 -12.57 11.98
CA LEU A 4 0.95 -12.76 10.62
C LEU A 4 0.20 -11.86 9.62
N PHE A 5 -1.12 -11.70 9.79
CA PHE A 5 -1.91 -10.75 9.02
C PHE A 5 -1.47 -9.30 9.30
N LEU A 6 -1.21 -8.98 10.57
CA LEU A 6 -0.63 -7.69 10.96
C LEU A 6 0.74 -7.48 10.30
N LEU A 7 1.63 -8.46 10.38
CA LEU A 7 2.97 -8.37 9.82
C LEU A 7 2.94 -8.20 8.30
N ALA A 8 2.11 -8.97 7.59
CA ALA A 8 1.90 -8.84 6.15
C ALA A 8 1.45 -7.42 5.78
N SER A 9 0.47 -6.90 6.51
CA SER A 9 -0.05 -5.54 6.30
C SER A 9 1.00 -4.47 6.55
N VAL A 10 1.80 -4.58 7.61
CA VAL A 10 2.87 -3.63 7.92
C VAL A 10 3.95 -3.63 6.83
N ILE A 11 4.38 -4.81 6.37
CA ILE A 11 5.37 -4.94 5.31
C ILE A 11 4.85 -4.30 4.01
N ALA A 12 3.61 -4.61 3.63
CA ALA A 12 3.00 -4.03 2.43
C ALA A 12 2.87 -2.51 2.54
N VAL A 13 2.33 -1.99 3.64
CA VAL A 13 2.14 -0.55 3.83
C VAL A 13 3.47 0.20 3.77
N ILE A 14 4.50 -0.26 4.47
CA ILE A 14 5.81 0.40 4.48
C ILE A 14 6.48 0.30 3.10
N GLY A 15 6.48 -0.90 2.50
CA GLY A 15 7.13 -1.13 1.22
C GLY A 15 6.48 -0.36 0.08
N ILE A 16 5.14 -0.39 -0.02
CA ILE A 16 4.40 0.38 -1.01
C ILE A 16 4.57 1.87 -0.76
N ALA A 17 4.51 2.34 0.50
CA ALA A 17 4.75 3.75 0.79
C ALA A 17 6.11 4.23 0.32
N PHE A 18 7.17 3.43 0.52
CA PHE A 18 8.51 3.77 0.04
C PHE A 18 8.55 3.91 -1.50
N VAL A 19 7.98 2.94 -2.22
CA VAL A 19 7.96 2.96 -3.69
C VAL A 19 7.09 4.11 -4.22
N SER A 20 5.92 4.32 -3.62
CA SER A 20 5.01 5.44 -3.93
C SER A 20 5.68 6.79 -3.70
N SER A 21 6.34 6.98 -2.55
CA SER A 21 7.10 8.19 -2.25
C SER A 21 8.18 8.45 -3.29
N LYS A 22 8.94 7.42 -3.67
CA LYS A 22 9.98 7.56 -4.69
C LYS A 22 9.40 7.97 -6.05
N MET A 23 8.28 7.39 -6.45
CA MET A 23 7.58 7.77 -7.69
C MET A 23 7.12 9.23 -7.63
N MET A 24 6.44 9.62 -6.55
CA MET A 24 5.90 10.98 -6.38
C MET A 24 7.00 12.04 -6.40
N THR A 25 8.10 11.84 -5.66
CA THR A 25 9.27 12.74 -5.68
C THR A 25 9.86 12.88 -7.09
N ARG A 26 9.96 11.77 -7.85
CA ARG A 26 10.46 11.83 -9.23
C ARG A 26 9.52 12.61 -10.15
N LEU A 27 8.22 12.49 -9.94
CA LEU A 27 7.22 13.22 -10.72
C LEU A 27 7.17 14.71 -10.36
N SER A 28 7.52 15.11 -9.13
CA SER A 28 7.55 16.52 -8.73
C SER A 28 8.84 17.25 -9.10
N GLU A 29 9.99 16.57 -9.13
CA GLU A 29 11.31 17.22 -9.32
C GLU A 29 11.82 17.23 -10.77
N SER A 30 11.25 16.40 -11.63
CA SER A 30 11.77 16.21 -13.00
C SER A 30 11.06 17.11 -14.00
N LYS A 31 11.74 17.47 -15.09
CA LYS A 31 11.05 17.96 -16.29
C LYS A 31 10.18 16.83 -16.83
N LEU A 32 8.87 16.99 -16.75
CA LEU A 32 7.92 15.96 -17.12
C LEU A 32 7.74 15.89 -18.63
N ASP A 33 7.69 14.65 -19.10
CA ASP A 33 7.13 14.27 -20.39
C ASP A 33 6.29 13.00 -20.20
N GLU A 34 5.47 12.65 -21.19
CA GLU A 34 4.60 11.47 -21.11
C GLU A 34 5.38 10.17 -20.92
N ASN A 35 6.58 10.07 -21.52
CA ASN A 35 7.43 8.88 -21.42
C ASN A 35 7.94 8.68 -19.99
N LEU A 36 8.30 9.76 -19.30
CA LEU A 36 8.78 9.71 -17.92
C LEU A 36 7.65 9.30 -16.97
N ILE A 37 6.45 9.85 -17.15
CA ILE A 37 5.28 9.48 -16.33
C ILE A 37 4.99 7.99 -16.48
N GLN A 38 4.93 7.49 -17.71
CA GLN A 38 4.70 6.07 -17.99
C GLN A 38 5.82 5.18 -17.43
N LYS A 39 7.08 5.63 -17.54
CA LYS A 39 8.25 4.93 -17.00
C LYS A 39 8.20 4.81 -15.48
N GLU A 40 7.88 5.90 -14.78
CA GLU A 40 7.81 5.88 -13.32
C GLU A 40 6.59 5.09 -12.83
N GLN A 41 5.44 5.15 -13.52
CA GLN A 41 4.29 4.26 -13.25
C GLN A 41 4.67 2.78 -13.43
N THR A 42 5.36 2.44 -14.52
CA THR A 42 5.79 1.05 -14.80
C THR A 42 6.75 0.55 -13.72
N LYS A 43 7.72 1.38 -13.33
CA LYS A 43 8.62 1.05 -12.21
C LYS A 43 7.87 0.89 -10.90
N PHE A 44 6.87 1.73 -10.63
CA PHE A 44 6.01 1.61 -9.45
C PHE A 44 5.33 0.23 -9.45
N PHE A 45 4.66 -0.17 -10.54
CA PHE A 45 3.98 -1.47 -10.62
C PHE A 45 4.90 -2.67 -10.42
N ILE A 46 6.09 -2.65 -11.03
CA ILE A 46 7.06 -3.73 -10.88
C ILE A 46 7.57 -3.79 -9.43
N SER A 47 7.89 -2.62 -8.86
CA SER A 47 8.42 -2.54 -7.50
C SER A 47 7.37 -2.88 -6.45
N SER A 48 6.10 -2.49 -6.66
CA SER A 48 5.00 -2.86 -5.78
C SER A 48 4.75 -4.36 -5.82
N ALA A 49 4.73 -4.96 -7.02
CA ALA A 49 4.59 -6.40 -7.16
C ALA A 49 5.70 -7.18 -6.41
N ILE A 50 6.95 -6.71 -6.50
CA ILE A 50 8.08 -7.32 -5.75
C ILE A 50 7.87 -7.18 -4.24
N VAL A 51 7.45 -6.00 -3.77
CA VAL A 51 7.16 -5.75 -2.35
C VAL A 51 6.05 -6.69 -1.84
N GLU A 52 5.02 -6.94 -2.65
CA GLU A 52 3.85 -7.72 -2.25
C GLU A 52 4.08 -9.24 -2.20
N ILE A 53 5.18 -9.76 -2.78
CA ILE A 53 5.50 -11.20 -2.73
C ILE A 53 5.52 -11.70 -1.28
N ALA A 54 6.23 -11.01 -0.39
CA ALA A 54 6.34 -11.42 1.00
C ALA A 54 5.00 -11.32 1.76
N PRO A 55 4.26 -10.19 1.71
CA PRO A 55 2.90 -10.09 2.27
C PRO A 55 1.93 -11.16 1.78
N ILE A 56 1.90 -11.47 0.48
CA ILE A 56 1.01 -12.49 -0.08
C ILE A 56 1.36 -13.87 0.50
N VAL A 57 2.64 -14.24 0.54
CA VAL A 57 3.08 -15.50 1.15
C VAL A 57 2.67 -15.57 2.62
N LEU A 58 2.86 -14.48 3.37
CA LEU A 58 2.47 -14.42 4.77
C LEU A 58 0.96 -14.58 4.98
N ILE A 59 0.13 -13.95 4.13
CA ILE A 59 -1.33 -14.11 4.17
C ILE A 59 -1.72 -15.57 3.91
N VAL A 60 -1.13 -16.21 2.90
CA VAL A 60 -1.43 -17.62 2.57
C VAL A 60 -1.06 -18.54 3.72
N VAL A 61 0.14 -18.37 4.31
CA VAL A 61 0.58 -19.16 5.47
C VAL A 61 -0.30 -18.90 6.69
N ALA A 62 -0.64 -17.63 6.95
CA ALA A 62 -1.53 -17.26 8.03
C ALA A 62 -2.88 -17.97 7.87
N PHE A 63 -3.46 -17.92 6.67
CA PHE A 63 -4.75 -18.53 6.36
C PHE A 63 -4.71 -20.06 6.49
N ALA A 64 -3.71 -20.72 5.89
CA ALA A 64 -3.55 -22.17 5.97
C ALA A 64 -3.37 -22.68 7.41
N SER A 65 -2.86 -21.83 8.30
CA SER A 65 -2.64 -22.21 9.69
C SER A 65 -3.88 -22.05 10.59
N LEU A 66 -4.97 -21.45 10.07
CA LEU A 66 -6.18 -21.19 10.85
C LEU A 66 -6.97 -22.45 11.16
N GLU A 67 -6.94 -23.47 10.30
CA GLU A 67 -7.68 -24.73 10.48
C GLU A 67 -7.33 -25.44 11.79
N ASN A 68 -6.16 -25.16 12.36
CA ASN A 68 -5.63 -25.85 13.53
C ASN A 68 -5.61 -24.99 14.81
N SER A 69 -6.20 -23.79 14.81
CA SER A 69 -6.07 -22.85 15.92
C SER A 69 -7.37 -22.13 16.29
N THR A 70 -7.67 -22.07 17.59
CA THR A 70 -8.72 -21.20 18.13
C THR A 70 -8.19 -19.75 18.20
N LEU A 71 -8.79 -18.85 17.42
CA LEU A 71 -8.47 -17.42 17.46
C LEU A 71 -8.90 -16.80 18.79
N SER A 72 -8.05 -15.95 19.36
CA SER A 72 -8.45 -15.14 20.50
C SER A 72 -9.14 -13.88 19.98
N THR A 73 -10.42 -13.70 20.30
CA THR A 73 -11.20 -12.51 19.91
C THR A 73 -10.49 -11.20 20.29
N GLY A 74 -9.83 -11.16 21.46
CA GLY A 74 -9.06 -10.00 21.89
C GLY A 74 -7.83 -9.73 21.01
N ALA A 75 -7.04 -10.77 20.69
CA ALA A 75 -5.85 -10.64 19.86
C ALA A 75 -6.19 -10.24 18.41
N MET A 76 -7.33 -10.72 17.90
CA MET A 76 -7.87 -10.35 16.59
C MET A 76 -8.15 -8.85 16.52
N TYR A 77 -8.93 -8.29 17.45
CA TYR A 77 -9.25 -6.86 17.44
C TYR A 77 -8.04 -5.97 17.65
N ILE A 78 -7.09 -6.39 18.49
CA ILE A 78 -5.81 -5.67 18.66
C ILE A 78 -5.05 -5.63 17.32
N SER A 79 -4.99 -6.76 16.60
CA SER A 79 -4.32 -6.84 15.30
C SER A 79 -4.99 -5.95 14.25
N ILE A 80 -6.33 -5.97 14.17
CA ILE A 80 -7.13 -5.09 13.30
C ILE A 80 -6.87 -3.62 13.64
N GLY A 81 -6.93 -3.25 14.91
CA GLY A 81 -6.69 -1.87 15.35
C GLY A 81 -5.31 -1.36 14.97
N LEU A 82 -4.26 -2.16 15.20
CA LEU A 82 -2.90 -1.80 14.83
C LEU A 82 -2.72 -1.70 13.30
N MET A 83 -3.27 -2.64 12.53
CA MET A 83 -3.25 -2.58 11.06
C MET A 83 -3.92 -1.29 10.55
N ALA A 84 -5.12 -0.98 11.06
CA ALA A 84 -5.87 0.20 10.66
C ALA A 84 -5.12 1.49 10.99
N ILE A 85 -4.54 1.61 12.19
CA ILE A 85 -3.78 2.79 12.60
C ILE A 85 -2.57 3.00 11.68
N VAL A 86 -1.79 1.95 11.44
CA VAL A 86 -0.59 2.04 10.57
C VAL A 86 -0.99 2.40 9.14
N TRP A 87 -1.97 1.69 8.59
CA TRP A 87 -2.46 1.92 7.23
C TRP A 87 -2.99 3.33 7.04
N LEU A 88 -3.92 3.79 7.88
CA LEU A 88 -4.54 5.11 7.76
C LEU A 88 -3.52 6.24 7.95
N THR A 89 -2.58 6.09 8.87
CA THR A 89 -1.52 7.10 9.09
C THR A 89 -0.66 7.27 7.84
N VAL A 90 -0.23 6.16 7.23
CA VAL A 90 0.60 6.18 6.02
C VAL A 90 -0.21 6.61 4.80
N LEU A 91 -1.47 6.20 4.71
CA LEU A 91 -2.39 6.62 3.65
C LEU A 91 -2.59 8.14 3.68
N ALA A 92 -2.85 8.72 4.85
CA ALA A 92 -3.00 10.16 5.00
C ALA A 92 -1.73 10.92 4.58
N LYS A 93 -0.55 10.43 5.02
CA LYS A 93 0.74 11.02 4.62
C LYS A 93 0.95 10.98 3.11
N LEU A 94 0.74 9.83 2.47
CA LEU A 94 0.89 9.70 1.02
C LEU A 94 -0.16 10.49 0.25
N PHE A 95 -1.37 10.64 0.80
CA PHE A 95 -2.40 11.46 0.20
C PHE A 95 -2.00 12.93 0.17
N MET A 96 -1.47 13.48 1.27
CA MET A 96 -0.96 14.84 1.33
C MET A 96 0.19 15.06 0.33
N MET A 97 1.20 14.18 0.37
CA MET A 97 2.35 14.25 -0.55
C MET A 97 1.92 14.06 -2.02
N GLY A 98 0.91 13.23 -2.27
CA GLY A 98 0.31 13.05 -3.58
C GLY A 98 -0.41 14.29 -4.09
N GLN A 99 -1.10 15.03 -3.21
CA GLN A 99 -1.70 16.31 -3.56
C GLN A 99 -0.64 17.36 -3.91
N GLU A 100 0.42 17.47 -3.10
CA GLU A 100 1.55 18.36 -3.37
C GLU A 100 2.20 18.04 -4.72
N THR A 101 2.41 16.75 -5.00
CA THR A 101 2.94 16.28 -6.28
C THR A 101 2.04 16.70 -7.44
N VAL A 102 0.73 16.47 -7.36
CA VAL A 102 -0.23 16.87 -8.41
C VAL A 102 -0.29 18.39 -8.60
N GLN A 103 -0.10 19.18 -7.55
CA GLN A 103 -0.10 20.63 -7.64
C GLN A 103 1.21 21.19 -8.23
N SER A 104 2.32 20.48 -8.05
CA SER A 104 3.65 20.90 -8.53
C SER A 104 3.85 20.75 -10.04
N VAL A 105 2.97 20.02 -10.74
CA VAL A 105 3.14 19.68 -12.16
C VAL A 105 2.32 20.57 -13.09
N GLU A 106 2.78 20.71 -14.33
CA GLU A 106 2.08 21.46 -15.39
C GLU A 106 0.69 20.89 -15.68
N GLU A 107 -0.25 21.76 -16.07
CA GLU A 107 -1.67 21.41 -16.28
C GLU A 107 -1.85 20.25 -17.26
N ASN A 108 -1.02 20.19 -18.31
CA ASN A 108 -1.04 19.15 -19.33
C ASN A 108 -0.82 17.74 -18.78
N TYR A 109 -0.11 17.60 -17.65
CA TYR A 109 0.24 16.32 -17.04
C TYR A 109 -0.53 16.01 -15.76
N LYS A 110 -1.26 16.98 -15.21
CA LYS A 110 -1.96 16.83 -13.91
C LYS A 110 -2.87 15.62 -13.85
N GLN A 111 -3.65 15.37 -14.91
CA GLN A 111 -4.57 14.23 -14.92
C GLN A 111 -3.83 12.88 -14.85
N GLN A 112 -2.73 12.75 -15.60
CA GLN A 112 -1.94 11.51 -15.61
C GLN A 112 -1.21 11.29 -14.29
N VAL A 113 -0.64 12.35 -13.71
CA VAL A 113 0.02 12.30 -12.39
C VAL A 113 -1.00 12.01 -11.29
N LYS A 114 -2.18 12.62 -11.34
CA LYS A 114 -3.28 12.33 -10.40
C LYS A 114 -3.71 10.87 -10.47
N ALA A 115 -3.81 10.31 -11.66
CA ALA A 115 -4.10 8.88 -11.83
C ALA A 115 -2.99 8.01 -11.21
N ALA A 116 -1.72 8.33 -11.46
CA ALA A 116 -0.57 7.62 -10.88
C ALA A 116 -0.61 7.63 -9.33
N VAL A 117 -0.84 8.82 -8.75
CA VAL A 117 -0.97 8.99 -7.31
C VAL A 117 -2.14 8.15 -6.78
N PHE A 118 -3.31 8.23 -7.40
CA PHE A 118 -4.48 7.50 -6.93
C PHE A 118 -4.29 5.97 -7.00
N ILE A 119 -3.69 5.46 -8.08
CA ILE A 119 -3.31 4.05 -8.21
C ILE A 119 -2.39 3.65 -7.05
N SER A 120 -1.39 4.47 -6.73
CA SER A 120 -0.45 4.15 -5.65
C SER A 120 -1.11 4.08 -4.26
N LEU A 121 -2.13 4.92 -4.01
CA LEU A 121 -2.93 4.88 -2.78
C LEU A 121 -3.84 3.65 -2.73
N ALA A 122 -4.37 3.22 -3.87
CA ALA A 122 -5.16 2.00 -3.97
C ALA A 122 -4.30 0.76 -3.66
N PHE A 123 -3.08 0.68 -4.22
CA PHE A 123 -2.13 -0.40 -3.92
C PHE A 123 -1.75 -0.46 -2.43
N LEU A 124 -1.52 0.69 -1.79
CA LEU A 124 -1.23 0.75 -0.36
C LEU A 124 -2.33 0.06 0.49
N SER A 125 -3.57 0.12 0.01
CA SER A 125 -4.75 -0.34 0.75
C SER A 125 -5.09 -1.81 0.52
N GLY A 126 -4.54 -2.46 -0.53
CA GLY A 126 -4.91 -3.82 -0.91
C GLY A 126 -4.68 -4.85 0.20
N ILE A 127 -3.43 -5.03 0.64
CA ILE A 127 -3.06 -6.02 1.66
C ILE A 127 -3.69 -5.76 3.04
N PRO A 128 -3.72 -4.51 3.58
CA PRO A 128 -4.41 -4.23 4.84
C PRO A 128 -5.90 -4.57 4.80
N LEU A 129 -6.60 -4.19 3.73
CA LEU A 129 -8.02 -4.51 3.60
C LEU A 129 -8.24 -6.01 3.52
N ALA A 130 -7.48 -6.73 2.69
CA ALA A 130 -7.57 -8.19 2.58
C ALA A 130 -7.36 -8.86 3.95
N SER A 131 -6.34 -8.42 4.70
CA SER A 131 -6.02 -8.94 6.04
C SER A 131 -7.14 -8.69 7.05
N ILE A 132 -7.71 -7.48 7.06
CA ILE A 132 -8.84 -7.13 7.94
C ILE A 132 -10.08 -7.94 7.57
N PHE A 133 -10.43 -8.04 6.30
CA PHE A 133 -11.58 -8.82 5.85
C PHE A 133 -11.42 -10.29 6.19
N MET A 134 -10.24 -10.87 6.01
CA MET A 134 -9.99 -12.24 6.42
C MET A 134 -10.21 -12.41 7.92
N LEU A 135 -9.61 -11.58 8.77
CA LEU A 135 -9.80 -11.66 10.22
C LEU A 135 -11.27 -11.49 10.66
N LEU A 136 -12.04 -10.64 10.00
CA LEU A 136 -13.46 -10.42 10.35
C LEU A 136 -14.40 -11.54 9.90
N ASN A 137 -14.00 -12.34 8.91
CA ASN A 137 -14.81 -13.43 8.36
C ASN A 137 -14.38 -14.82 8.88
N LEU A 138 -13.54 -14.85 9.92
CA LEU A 138 -13.03 -16.06 10.57
C LEU A 138 -13.72 -16.33 11.91
#